data_AF-A0A9D5ZXM6-F1
#
_entry.id   AF-A0A9D5ZXM6-F1
#
_cell.length_a   1.000
_cell.length_b   1.000
_cell.length_c   1.000
_cell.angle_alpha   90.00
_cell.angle_beta   90.00
_cell.angle_gamma   90.00
#
_symmetry.space_group_name_H-M   'P 1'
#
loop_
_entity.id
_entity.type
_entity.pdbx_description
1 polymer ?
#
loop_
_entity_poly.entity_id
_entity_poly.type
_entity_poly.pdbx_seq_one_letter_code
_entity_poly.pdbx_strand_id
1 'polypeptide(L)'
;MKTSFYDKQTLLALKPLEIIAYLRSKGWQQSKINTGKWTTWVKDGDFEAILPLNREFGDFALRMADILKTLEAVEERSQLEIVNDLLTSSADIIRLHIKDAESDDGTISIEAGAQIIKSSCDLIIAGACAAIEKREVFQTKKPTKAADYLKKVRMGQTERGSYVITVISRVPPVLSLQESERLFEIDEPFERQVTTTLVKAVAAANNAASNAVSTGSFEGFKSAVKEGVSANLCDAIYGIASEGQTSRDLEVNFSWSVSRPVNDATIKSKITFLSDSMPVFKEAARLFRAITTTRDDFELRGQVVKLERAEGAPKGKVTIVGNVDEQPRNVIIDLEDNDYHKAVQAHDNQEIISCTGLLTREGRSYELHEPRNLRVDENT
;
A
#
# COMPACT_ATOMS: atom_id res chain seq x y z
N MET A 1 -28.22 9.13 26.24
CA MET A 1 -29.34 9.62 25.40
C MET A 1 -29.28 8.85 24.10
N LYS A 2 -30.19 7.90 23.86
CA LYS A 2 -30.24 7.09 22.62
C LYS A 2 -30.96 7.91 21.54
N THR A 3 -30.21 8.54 20.64
CA THR A 3 -30.75 9.34 19.54
C THR A 3 -31.23 8.40 18.43
N SER A 4 -32.55 8.28 18.24
CA SER A 4 -33.17 7.32 17.32
C SER A 4 -33.76 8.03 16.10
N PHE A 5 -32.94 8.69 15.28
CA PHE A 5 -33.37 9.23 13.98
C PHE A 5 -32.18 9.33 13.03
N TYR A 6 -32.15 8.44 12.02
CA TYR A 6 -31.30 8.65 10.85
C TYR A 6 -32.05 9.46 9.82
N ASP A 7 -31.36 10.43 9.23
CA ASP A 7 -31.84 11.05 8.01
C ASP A 7 -32.02 9.97 6.93
N LYS A 8 -33.04 10.14 6.11
CA LYS A 8 -33.41 9.25 5.00
C LYS A 8 -32.20 8.98 4.10
N GLN A 9 -31.29 9.95 3.94
CA GLN A 9 -30.07 9.80 3.15
C GLN A 9 -29.13 8.72 3.69
N THR A 10 -28.94 8.64 5.01
CA THR A 10 -28.05 7.63 5.62
C THR A 10 -28.62 6.23 5.43
N LEU A 11 -29.93 6.05 5.60
CA LEU A 11 -30.61 4.77 5.39
C LEU A 11 -30.55 4.34 3.93
N LEU A 12 -30.64 5.30 2.99
CA LEU A 12 -30.45 5.03 1.57
C LEU A 12 -29.00 4.69 1.23
N ALA A 13 -28.00 5.20 1.96
CA ALA A 13 -26.59 4.90 1.69
C ALA A 13 -26.24 3.44 1.98
N LEU A 14 -26.89 2.81 2.97
CA LEU A 14 -26.68 1.42 3.35
C LEU A 14 -27.02 0.46 2.20
N LYS A 15 -26.11 -0.48 1.91
CA LYS A 15 -26.31 -1.45 0.82
C LYS A 15 -26.80 -2.79 1.36
N PRO A 16 -27.79 -3.43 0.71
CA PRO A 16 -28.26 -4.74 1.16
C PRO A 16 -27.15 -5.80 1.25
N LEU A 17 -26.19 -5.78 0.32
CA LEU A 17 -25.05 -6.70 0.34
C LEU A 17 -24.15 -6.52 1.58
N GLU A 18 -23.94 -5.28 2.03
CA GLU A 18 -23.16 -4.97 3.23
C GLU A 18 -23.86 -5.48 4.49
N ILE A 19 -25.20 -5.37 4.53
CA ILE A 19 -26.01 -5.90 5.64
C ILE A 19 -26.04 -7.42 5.64
N ILE A 20 -26.17 -8.08 4.48
CA ILE A 20 -26.11 -9.55 4.39
C ILE A 20 -24.79 -10.08 4.97
N ALA A 21 -23.67 -9.47 4.58
CA ALA A 21 -22.36 -9.86 5.09
C ALA A 21 -22.27 -9.68 6.61
N TYR A 22 -22.75 -8.53 7.11
CA TYR A 22 -22.80 -8.24 8.54
C TYR A 22 -23.65 -9.26 9.32
N LEU A 23 -24.89 -9.49 8.87
CA LEU A 23 -25.82 -10.44 9.48
C LEU A 23 -25.19 -11.85 9.58
N ARG A 24 -24.60 -12.35 8.48
CA ARG A 24 -23.88 -13.63 8.48
C ARG A 24 -22.75 -13.67 9.50
N SER A 25 -21.92 -12.62 9.55
CA SER A 25 -20.80 -12.54 10.49
C SER A 25 -21.24 -12.53 11.96
N LYS A 26 -22.47 -12.08 12.23
CA LYS A 26 -23.09 -12.01 13.57
C LYS A 26 -23.96 -13.22 13.90
N GLY A 27 -23.89 -14.27 13.08
CA GLY A 27 -24.58 -15.54 13.32
C GLY A 27 -26.06 -15.57 12.91
N TRP A 28 -26.55 -14.56 12.18
CA TRP A 28 -27.91 -14.61 11.65
C TRP A 28 -28.02 -15.64 10.53
N GLN A 29 -29.11 -16.39 10.52
CA GLN A 29 -29.39 -17.42 9.52
C GLN A 29 -30.48 -16.95 8.57
N GLN A 30 -30.25 -17.13 7.26
CA GLN A 30 -31.25 -16.79 6.26
C GLN A 30 -32.38 -17.83 6.28
N SER A 31 -33.60 -17.40 6.55
CA SER A 31 -34.79 -18.28 6.63
C SER A 31 -35.59 -18.30 5.33
N LYS A 32 -35.83 -17.12 4.71
CA LYS A 32 -36.64 -16.99 3.49
C LYS A 32 -35.98 -16.05 2.49
N ILE A 33 -36.21 -16.31 1.20
CA ILE A 33 -35.78 -15.46 0.10
C ILE A 33 -36.93 -15.20 -0.87
N ASN A 34 -37.15 -13.93 -1.20
CA ASN A 34 -37.97 -13.52 -2.33
C ASN A 34 -37.06 -12.84 -3.34
N THR A 35 -36.70 -13.57 -4.41
CA THR A 35 -35.67 -13.19 -5.38
C THR A 35 -35.86 -11.77 -5.88
N GLY A 36 -34.82 -10.94 -5.71
CA GLY A 36 -34.82 -9.54 -6.14
C GLY A 36 -35.67 -8.59 -5.31
N LYS A 37 -36.43 -9.06 -4.31
CA LYS A 37 -37.29 -8.21 -3.46
C LYS A 37 -36.77 -8.08 -2.04
N TRP A 38 -36.67 -9.17 -1.31
CA TRP A 38 -36.25 -9.16 0.11
C TRP A 38 -35.75 -10.53 0.59
N THR A 39 -35.04 -10.55 1.72
CA THR A 39 -34.61 -11.75 2.44
C THR A 39 -34.97 -11.65 3.92
N THR A 40 -35.43 -12.74 4.54
CA THR A 40 -35.64 -12.82 5.98
C THR A 40 -34.47 -13.50 6.65
N TRP A 41 -34.00 -12.90 7.74
CA TRP A 41 -32.93 -13.38 8.58
C TRP A 41 -33.45 -13.59 9.99
N VAL A 42 -33.05 -14.70 10.62
CA VAL A 42 -33.44 -15.08 11.97
C VAL A 42 -32.21 -15.26 12.83
N LYS A 43 -32.28 -14.84 14.09
CA LYS A 43 -31.23 -15.07 15.09
C LYS A 43 -31.86 -15.63 16.36
N ASP A 44 -31.27 -16.73 16.83
CA ASP A 44 -31.64 -17.46 18.04
C ASP A 44 -33.13 -17.89 18.13
N GLY A 45 -33.88 -17.80 17.03
CA GLY A 45 -35.31 -18.13 16.95
C GLY A 45 -36.26 -17.01 17.39
N ASP A 46 -35.77 -16.02 18.15
CA ASP A 46 -36.58 -14.97 18.78
C ASP A 46 -36.60 -13.66 17.98
N PHE A 47 -35.60 -13.44 17.12
CA PHE A 47 -35.46 -12.21 16.36
C PHE A 47 -35.55 -12.45 14.86
N GLU A 48 -36.37 -11.64 14.19
CA GLU A 48 -36.54 -11.65 12.74
C GLU A 48 -36.20 -10.27 12.14
N ALA A 49 -35.40 -10.26 11.07
CA ALA A 49 -35.06 -9.08 10.30
C ALA A 49 -35.39 -9.30 8.81
N ILE A 50 -36.24 -8.42 8.25
CA ILE A 50 -36.61 -8.45 6.82
C ILE A 50 -35.77 -7.41 6.09
N LEU A 51 -34.85 -7.87 5.26
CA LEU A 51 -33.95 -7.03 4.49
C LEU A 51 -34.47 -6.80 3.06
N PRO A 52 -34.80 -5.57 2.64
CA PRO A 52 -35.11 -5.27 1.25
C PRO A 52 -33.84 -5.35 0.38
N LEU A 53 -33.96 -5.97 -0.79
CA LEU A 53 -32.90 -6.07 -1.78
C LEU A 53 -33.00 -5.00 -2.87
N ASN A 54 -34.22 -4.59 -3.23
CA ASN A 54 -34.45 -3.55 -4.23
C ASN A 54 -34.49 -2.15 -3.59
N ARG A 55 -33.54 -1.31 -3.98
CA ARG A 55 -33.38 0.07 -3.50
C ARG A 55 -34.38 1.05 -4.12
N GLU A 56 -35.08 0.65 -5.17
CA GLU A 56 -36.07 1.48 -5.87
C GLU A 56 -37.44 1.49 -5.16
N PHE A 57 -37.66 0.63 -4.16
CA PHE A 57 -38.89 0.62 -3.40
C PHE A 57 -39.05 1.89 -2.56
N GLY A 58 -40.25 2.50 -2.61
CA GLY A 58 -40.53 3.74 -1.90
C GLY A 58 -40.42 3.63 -0.38
N ASP A 59 -40.60 2.44 0.18
CA ASP A 59 -40.46 2.14 1.61
C ASP A 59 -39.07 1.61 2.00
N PHE A 60 -38.09 1.57 1.08
CA PHE A 60 -36.74 1.03 1.35
C PHE A 60 -36.13 1.62 2.62
N ALA A 61 -36.10 2.95 2.75
CA ALA A 61 -35.52 3.60 3.94
C ALA A 61 -36.25 3.21 5.23
N LEU A 62 -37.57 3.06 5.21
CA LEU A 62 -38.36 2.62 6.36
C LEU A 62 -37.96 1.21 6.80
N ARG A 63 -37.85 0.28 5.83
CA ARG A 63 -37.43 -1.10 6.10
C ARG A 63 -36.01 -1.19 6.64
N MET A 64 -35.11 -0.34 6.16
CA MET A 64 -33.75 -0.27 6.67
C MET A 64 -33.73 0.24 8.11
N ALA A 65 -34.60 1.19 8.48
CA ALA A 65 -34.76 1.62 9.86
C ALA A 65 -35.32 0.51 10.76
N ASP A 66 -36.25 -0.31 10.27
CA ASP A 66 -36.78 -1.46 11.01
C ASP A 66 -35.67 -2.47 11.32
N ILE A 67 -34.79 -2.76 10.35
CA ILE A 67 -33.62 -3.63 10.56
C ILE A 67 -32.70 -3.06 11.63
N LEU A 68 -32.40 -1.76 11.59
CA LEU A 68 -31.54 -1.12 12.59
C LEU A 68 -32.16 -1.19 14.00
N LYS A 69 -33.48 -1.07 14.14
CA LYS A 69 -34.16 -1.26 15.42
C LYS A 69 -34.03 -2.69 15.92
N THR A 70 -34.20 -3.68 15.04
CA THR A 70 -34.01 -5.09 15.41
C THR A 70 -32.56 -5.33 15.83
N LEU A 71 -31.58 -4.81 15.08
CA LEU A 71 -30.16 -4.95 15.42
C LEU A 71 -29.81 -4.24 16.73
N GLU A 72 -30.34 -3.05 17.01
CA GLU A 72 -30.17 -2.35 18.29
C GLU A 72 -30.72 -3.16 19.47
N ALA A 73 -31.88 -3.81 19.29
CA ALA A 73 -32.47 -4.66 20.32
C ALA A 73 -31.64 -5.92 20.59
N VAL A 74 -31.08 -6.54 19.53
CA VAL A 74 -30.27 -7.76 19.63
C VAL A 74 -28.85 -7.50 20.15
N GLU A 75 -28.23 -6.41 19.72
CA GLU A 75 -26.82 -6.12 20.03
C GLU A 75 -26.63 -5.22 21.25
N GLU A 76 -27.72 -4.65 21.79
CA GLU A 76 -27.70 -3.71 22.92
C GLU A 76 -26.79 -2.48 22.73
N ARG A 77 -26.43 -2.18 21.48
CA ARG A 77 -25.56 -1.06 21.09
C ARG A 77 -26.35 0.03 20.40
N SER A 78 -25.79 1.24 20.36
CA SER A 78 -26.43 2.37 19.67
C SER A 78 -26.56 2.08 18.17
N GLN A 79 -27.65 2.55 17.54
CA GLN A 79 -27.78 2.42 16.08
C GLN A 79 -26.62 3.08 15.32
N LEU A 80 -25.93 4.07 15.93
CA LEU A 80 -24.84 4.82 15.28
C LEU A 80 -23.60 3.95 15.13
N GLU A 81 -23.28 3.21 16.17
CA GLU A 81 -22.25 2.19 16.12
C GLU A 81 -22.58 1.13 15.07
N ILE A 82 -23.82 0.64 15.05
CA ILE A 82 -24.26 -0.39 14.10
C ILE A 82 -24.17 0.13 12.66
N VAL A 83 -24.63 1.34 12.38
CA VAL A 83 -24.56 1.95 11.04
C VAL A 83 -23.10 2.11 10.58
N ASN A 84 -22.20 2.54 11.47
CA ASN A 84 -20.78 2.65 11.15
C ASN A 84 -20.16 1.29 10.84
N ASP A 85 -20.51 0.25 11.60
CA ASP A 85 -20.08 -1.13 11.34
C ASP A 85 -20.65 -1.65 10.01
N LEU A 86 -21.91 -1.34 9.69
CA LEU A 86 -22.54 -1.70 8.41
C LEU A 86 -21.89 -1.01 7.21
N LEU A 87 -21.56 0.29 7.31
CA LEU A 87 -20.90 1.03 6.24
C LEU A 87 -19.47 0.56 5.97
N THR A 88 -18.85 -0.09 6.96
CA THR A 88 -17.48 -0.62 6.89
C THR A 88 -17.43 -2.14 6.77
N SER A 89 -18.58 -2.83 6.75
CA SER A 89 -18.67 -4.30 6.81
C SER A 89 -18.04 -5.03 5.62
N SER A 90 -17.92 -4.34 4.48
CA SER A 90 -17.30 -4.84 3.25
C SER A 90 -15.92 -4.23 2.99
N ALA A 91 -15.31 -3.58 3.98
CA ALA A 91 -14.05 -2.88 3.83
C ALA A 91 -13.03 -3.31 4.87
N ASP A 92 -11.78 -3.39 4.43
CA ASP A 92 -10.66 -3.36 5.34
C ASP A 92 -10.41 -1.89 5.72
N ILE A 93 -10.22 -1.65 7.02
CA ILE A 93 -10.06 -0.32 7.62
C ILE A 93 -8.65 -0.20 8.19
N ILE A 94 -7.98 0.89 7.87
CA ILE A 94 -6.66 1.24 8.41
C ILE A 94 -6.83 2.58 9.12
N ARG A 95 -6.57 2.63 10.43
CA ARG A 95 -6.61 3.86 11.22
C ARG A 95 -5.18 4.26 11.59
N LEU A 96 -4.81 5.47 11.21
CA LEU A 96 -3.53 6.09 11.54
C LEU A 96 -3.81 7.10 12.65
N HIS A 97 -3.40 6.76 13.86
CA HIS A 97 -3.64 7.55 15.06
C HIS A 97 -2.33 8.18 15.51
N ILE A 98 -2.21 9.49 15.33
CA ILE A 98 -1.04 10.25 15.75
C ILE A 98 -1.28 10.72 17.19
N LYS A 99 -0.42 10.32 18.11
CA LYS A 99 -0.46 10.77 19.50
C LYS A 99 0.50 11.92 19.64
N ASP A 100 -0.05 13.13 19.67
CA ASP A 100 0.70 14.32 19.98
C ASP A 100 0.65 14.56 21.50
N ALA A 101 1.82 14.56 22.15
CA ALA A 101 1.92 14.89 23.57
C ALA A 101 1.74 16.40 23.82
N GLU A 102 1.90 17.24 22.79
CA GLU A 102 1.78 18.71 22.90
C GLU A 102 0.36 19.22 22.57
N SER A 103 -0.49 18.43 21.90
CA SER A 103 -1.88 18.78 21.59
C SER A 103 -2.88 17.92 22.38
N ASP A 104 -3.04 18.20 23.67
CA ASP A 104 -4.10 17.59 24.49
C ASP A 104 -5.53 17.95 24.00
N ASP A 105 -5.66 18.95 23.12
CA ASP A 105 -6.92 19.36 22.50
C ASP A 105 -7.22 18.66 21.15
N GLY A 106 -6.30 17.82 20.66
CA GLY A 106 -6.45 17.07 19.42
C GLY A 106 -6.31 17.88 18.13
N THR A 107 -5.65 19.04 18.18
CA THR A 107 -5.41 19.90 17.02
C THR A 107 -4.01 19.72 16.42
N ILE A 108 -3.86 20.02 15.13
CA ILE A 108 -2.57 20.04 14.43
C ILE A 108 -2.50 21.26 13.51
N SER A 109 -1.29 21.67 13.12
CA SER A 109 -1.10 22.73 12.12
C SER A 109 -1.69 22.33 10.76
N ILE A 110 -2.09 23.30 9.95
CA ILE A 110 -2.60 23.03 8.59
C ILE A 110 -1.50 22.40 7.72
N GLU A 111 -0.25 22.83 7.88
CA GLU A 111 0.88 22.23 7.16
C GLU A 111 1.12 20.78 7.58
N ALA A 112 1.06 20.47 8.89
CA ALA A 112 1.12 19.10 9.39
C ALA A 112 -0.01 18.27 8.79
N GLY A 113 -1.25 18.76 8.82
CA GLY A 113 -2.40 18.04 8.27
C GLY A 113 -2.24 17.70 6.79
N ALA A 114 -1.79 18.67 5.98
CA ALA A 114 -1.52 18.45 4.56
C ALA A 114 -0.43 17.39 4.33
N GLN A 115 0.66 17.46 5.11
CA GLN A 115 1.75 16.50 5.05
C GLN A 115 1.31 15.09 5.47
N ILE A 116 0.58 14.97 6.58
CA ILE A 116 0.08 13.69 7.09
C ILE A 116 -0.84 13.03 6.05
N ILE A 117 -1.77 13.78 5.44
CA ILE A 117 -2.66 13.25 4.41
C ILE A 117 -1.85 12.73 3.23
N LYS A 118 -0.86 13.51 2.76
CA LYS A 118 0.02 13.10 1.66
C LYS A 118 0.80 11.83 2.02
N SER A 119 1.43 11.79 3.19
CA SER A 119 2.19 10.63 3.66
C SER A 119 1.29 9.41 3.90
N SER A 120 0.03 9.60 4.27
CA SER A 120 -0.97 8.53 4.34
C SER A 120 -1.25 7.95 2.95
N CYS A 121 -1.42 8.79 1.91
CA CYS A 121 -1.51 8.30 0.53
C CYS A 121 -0.24 7.55 0.10
N ASP A 122 0.94 8.06 0.46
CA ASP A 122 2.24 7.45 0.16
C ASP A 122 2.40 6.08 0.86
N LEU A 123 1.87 5.92 2.09
CA LEU A 123 1.85 4.65 2.82
C LEU A 123 1.01 3.61 2.06
N ILE A 124 -0.20 3.99 1.66
CA ILE A 124 -1.13 3.11 0.95
C ILE A 124 -0.60 2.72 -0.43
N ILE A 125 -0.03 3.66 -1.19
CA ILE A 125 0.54 3.34 -2.50
C ILE A 125 1.81 2.48 -2.38
N ALA A 126 2.61 2.63 -1.33
CA ALA A 126 3.76 1.75 -1.07
C ALA A 126 3.29 0.31 -0.81
N GLY A 127 2.27 0.13 0.03
CA GLY A 127 1.64 -1.18 0.24
C GLY A 127 1.07 -1.79 -1.04
N ALA A 128 0.42 -0.96 -1.88
CA ALA A 128 -0.14 -1.41 -3.16
C ALA A 128 0.94 -1.82 -4.17
N CYS A 129 2.09 -1.13 -4.19
CA CYS A 129 3.22 -1.54 -5.02
C CYS A 129 3.83 -2.85 -4.51
N ALA A 130 4.04 -2.97 -3.19
CA ALA A 130 4.59 -4.17 -2.56
C ALA A 130 3.70 -5.42 -2.75
N ALA A 131 2.38 -5.24 -2.86
CA ALA A 131 1.45 -6.33 -3.17
C ALA A 131 1.56 -6.84 -4.62
N ILE A 132 2.07 -6.01 -5.53
CA ILE A 132 2.39 -6.42 -6.90
C ILE A 132 3.76 -7.08 -6.92
N GLU A 133 4.75 -6.39 -6.37
CA GLU A 133 6.14 -6.82 -6.33
C GLU A 133 6.87 -6.13 -5.20
N LYS A 134 7.61 -6.90 -4.41
CA LYS A 134 8.34 -6.39 -3.26
C LYS A 134 9.71 -5.89 -3.71
N ARG A 135 10.02 -4.64 -3.38
CA ARG A 135 11.27 -3.96 -3.75
C ARG A 135 11.71 -3.02 -2.64
N GLU A 136 13.01 -2.78 -2.54
CA GLU A 136 13.63 -1.81 -1.64
C GLU A 136 13.14 -0.39 -1.92
N VAL A 137 12.95 -0.03 -3.20
CA VAL A 137 12.56 1.31 -3.63
C VAL A 137 11.58 1.25 -4.79
N PHE A 138 10.47 1.98 -4.68
CA PHE A 138 9.53 2.17 -5.77
C PHE A 138 9.75 3.53 -6.45
N GLN A 139 10.01 3.50 -7.75
CA GLN A 139 10.23 4.70 -8.57
C GLN A 139 9.00 5.63 -8.61
N THR A 140 9.19 6.83 -9.16
CA THR A 140 8.15 7.87 -9.27
C THR A 140 6.94 7.40 -10.09
N LYS A 141 7.18 6.68 -11.20
CA LYS A 141 6.10 6.09 -11.99
C LYS A 141 5.62 4.81 -11.29
N LYS A 142 4.40 4.85 -10.76
CA LYS A 142 3.78 3.71 -10.10
C LYS A 142 3.11 2.77 -11.11
N PRO A 143 3.05 1.45 -10.84
CA PRO A 143 2.28 0.53 -11.66
C PRO A 143 0.82 0.98 -11.78
N THR A 144 0.24 0.86 -12.97
CA THR A 144 -1.15 1.29 -13.24
C THR A 144 -2.14 0.66 -12.26
N LYS A 145 -1.97 -0.63 -11.95
CA LYS A 145 -2.80 -1.37 -10.99
C LYS A 145 -2.78 -0.75 -9.58
N ALA A 146 -1.62 -0.30 -9.10
CA ALA A 146 -1.50 0.36 -7.79
C ALA A 146 -2.12 1.77 -7.82
N ALA A 147 -1.90 2.53 -8.91
CA ALA A 147 -2.49 3.86 -9.08
C ALA A 147 -4.03 3.81 -9.16
N ASP A 148 -4.58 2.82 -9.86
CA ASP A 148 -6.03 2.63 -9.98
C ASP A 148 -6.66 2.15 -8.67
N TYR A 149 -5.93 1.36 -7.88
CA TYR A 149 -6.35 1.02 -6.52
C TYR A 149 -6.51 2.26 -5.65
N LEU A 150 -5.52 3.18 -5.64
CA LEU A 150 -5.57 4.39 -4.81
C LEU A 150 -6.81 5.25 -5.11
N LYS A 151 -7.28 5.30 -6.37
CA LYS A 151 -8.52 6.01 -6.76
C LYS A 151 -9.79 5.41 -6.14
N LYS A 152 -9.77 4.13 -5.76
CA LYS A 152 -10.90 3.42 -5.14
C LYS A 152 -10.90 3.53 -3.63
N VAL A 153 -9.72 3.70 -3.02
CA VAL A 153 -9.57 3.90 -1.58
C VAL A 153 -10.31 5.18 -1.17
N ARG A 154 -10.90 5.17 0.03
CA ARG A 154 -11.66 6.31 0.57
C ARG A 154 -11.07 6.71 1.91
N MET A 155 -11.10 8.00 2.20
CA MET A 155 -10.82 8.52 3.53
C MET A 155 -12.15 8.62 4.28
N GLY A 156 -12.20 8.04 5.48
CA GLY A 156 -13.31 8.17 6.41
C GLY A 156 -13.35 9.55 7.07
N GLN A 157 -14.37 9.79 7.87
CA GLN A 157 -14.42 10.98 8.72
C GLN A 157 -13.34 10.90 9.79
N THR A 158 -12.78 12.05 10.17
CA THR A 158 -11.86 12.16 11.31
C THR A 158 -12.61 11.81 12.60
N GLU A 159 -12.06 10.90 13.39
CA GLU A 159 -12.64 10.48 14.66
C GLU A 159 -12.19 11.43 15.79
N ARG A 160 -13.00 11.52 16.86
CA ARG A 160 -12.65 12.34 18.02
C ARG A 160 -11.56 11.63 18.85
N GLY A 161 -10.45 12.31 19.06
CA GLY A 161 -9.23 11.77 19.68
C GLY A 161 -8.03 12.49 19.04
N SER A 162 -6.82 12.29 19.57
CA SER A 162 -5.60 12.77 18.90
C SER A 162 -5.62 12.34 17.43
N TYR A 163 -5.29 13.26 16.53
CA TYR A 163 -5.66 13.25 15.11
C TYR A 163 -5.65 11.86 14.43
N VAL A 164 -6.84 11.35 14.06
CA VAL A 164 -7.03 10.04 13.43
C VAL A 164 -7.39 10.17 11.95
N ILE A 165 -6.60 9.53 11.08
CA ILE A 165 -6.96 9.31 9.68
C ILE A 165 -7.47 7.89 9.50
N THR A 166 -8.71 7.77 9.00
CA THR A 166 -9.32 6.48 8.66
C THR A 166 -9.26 6.26 7.16
N VAL A 167 -8.63 5.17 6.73
CA VAL A 167 -8.56 4.72 5.33
C VAL A 167 -9.46 3.50 5.16
N ILE A 168 -10.28 3.53 4.12
CA ILE A 168 -11.31 2.53 3.82
C ILE A 168 -10.98 1.88 2.47
N SER A 169 -10.59 0.60 2.51
CA SER A 169 -10.29 -0.24 1.35
C SER A 169 -11.41 -1.26 1.17
N ARG A 170 -12.38 -0.98 0.29
CA ARG A 170 -13.51 -1.88 0.04
C ARG A 170 -13.04 -3.16 -0.66
N VAL A 171 -13.40 -4.31 -0.10
CA VAL A 171 -13.02 -5.61 -0.62
C VAL A 171 -14.24 -6.29 -1.27
N PRO A 172 -14.14 -6.75 -2.53
CA PRO A 172 -15.20 -7.52 -3.15
C PRO A 172 -15.57 -8.78 -2.32
N PRO A 173 -16.87 -9.06 -2.13
CA PRO A 173 -17.30 -10.23 -1.37
C PRO A 173 -16.90 -11.54 -2.07
N VAL A 174 -16.76 -12.63 -1.30
CA VAL A 174 -16.64 -13.97 -1.87
C VAL A 174 -18.01 -14.43 -2.35
N LEU A 175 -18.12 -14.79 -3.62
CA LEU A 175 -19.22 -15.62 -4.11
C LEU A 175 -18.73 -17.06 -4.04
N SER A 176 -19.23 -17.86 -3.08
CA SER A 176 -18.88 -19.27 -3.01
C SER A 176 -19.99 -20.11 -3.64
N LEU A 177 -19.60 -21.04 -4.52
CA LEU A 177 -20.28 -22.33 -4.60
C LEU A 177 -19.94 -23.09 -3.31
N GLN A 178 -20.76 -24.05 -2.88
CA GLN A 178 -20.74 -24.66 -1.54
C GLN A 178 -19.32 -24.95 -1.00
N GLU A 179 -19.13 -24.85 0.32
CA GLU A 179 -17.82 -25.07 0.98
C GLU A 179 -17.14 -26.39 0.59
N SER A 180 -17.92 -27.40 0.19
CA SER A 180 -17.47 -28.71 -0.30
C SER A 180 -16.80 -28.71 -1.68
N GLU A 181 -16.84 -27.63 -2.45
CA GLU A 181 -16.26 -27.53 -3.80
C GLU A 181 -15.00 -26.66 -3.90
N ARG A 182 -14.41 -26.23 -2.76
CA ARG A 182 -13.14 -25.49 -2.74
C ARG A 182 -11.95 -26.41 -3.04
N LEU A 183 -11.89 -26.93 -4.26
CA LEU A 183 -10.75 -27.68 -4.81
C LEU A 183 -9.59 -26.77 -5.24
N PHE A 184 -9.81 -25.45 -5.31
CA PHE A 184 -8.81 -24.45 -5.71
C PHE A 184 -8.77 -23.28 -4.71
N GLU A 185 -7.56 -22.82 -4.36
CA GLU A 185 -7.36 -21.56 -3.66
C GLU A 185 -7.86 -20.42 -4.57
N ILE A 186 -8.91 -19.72 -4.15
CA ILE A 186 -9.37 -18.52 -4.85
C ILE A 186 -8.39 -17.40 -4.49
N ASP A 187 -7.73 -16.83 -5.49
CA ASP A 187 -6.88 -15.65 -5.30
C ASP A 187 -7.64 -14.55 -4.56
N GLU A 188 -7.04 -14.02 -3.51
CA GLU A 188 -7.61 -12.89 -2.78
C GLU A 188 -7.72 -11.67 -3.70
N PRO A 189 -8.80 -10.85 -3.60
CA PRO A 189 -8.91 -9.61 -4.36
C PRO A 189 -7.71 -8.71 -4.13
N PHE A 190 -7.31 -7.94 -5.14
CA PHE A 190 -6.15 -7.08 -5.03
C PHE A 190 -6.25 -6.12 -3.83
N GLU A 191 -7.43 -5.56 -3.58
CA GLU A 191 -7.69 -4.70 -2.42
C GLU A 191 -7.34 -5.37 -1.08
N ARG A 192 -7.61 -6.68 -0.94
CA ARG A 192 -7.22 -7.47 0.23
C ARG A 192 -5.72 -7.77 0.24
N GLN A 193 -5.13 -8.11 -0.90
CA GLN A 193 -3.69 -8.34 -1.01
C GLN A 193 -2.90 -7.09 -0.59
N VAL A 194 -3.38 -5.89 -0.93
CA VAL A 194 -2.79 -4.63 -0.49
C VAL A 194 -2.83 -4.48 1.02
N THR A 195 -4.00 -4.61 1.66
CA THR A 195 -4.11 -4.46 3.12
C THR A 195 -3.26 -5.50 3.85
N THR A 196 -3.30 -6.77 3.42
CA THR A 196 -2.50 -7.85 4.02
C THR A 196 -1.00 -7.59 3.89
N THR A 197 -0.53 -7.19 2.71
CA THR A 197 0.87 -6.81 2.50
C THR A 197 1.25 -5.61 3.38
N LEU A 198 0.38 -4.61 3.47
CA LEU A 198 0.63 -3.42 4.28
C LEU A 198 0.77 -3.75 5.77
N VAL A 199 -0.08 -4.61 6.33
CA VAL A 199 0.05 -5.04 7.73
C VAL A 199 1.38 -5.73 7.98
N LYS A 200 1.76 -6.67 7.09
CA LYS A 200 3.03 -7.40 7.19
C LYS A 200 4.22 -6.45 7.08
N ALA A 201 4.20 -5.54 6.11
CA ALA A 201 5.25 -4.55 5.91
C ALA A 201 5.37 -3.59 7.10
N VAL A 202 4.27 -3.04 7.61
CA VAL A 202 4.24 -2.13 8.78
C VAL A 202 4.77 -2.84 10.02
N ALA A 203 4.34 -4.08 10.28
CA ALA A 203 4.82 -4.86 11.42
C ALA A 203 6.32 -5.21 11.30
N ALA A 204 6.77 -5.61 10.10
CA ALA A 204 8.17 -5.93 9.84
C ALA A 204 9.07 -4.69 9.93
N ALA A 205 8.61 -3.53 9.44
CA ALA A 205 9.31 -2.25 9.57
C ALA A 205 9.45 -1.83 11.04
N ASN A 206 8.39 -2.00 11.85
CA ASN A 206 8.46 -1.72 13.28
C ASN A 206 9.49 -2.61 13.99
N ASN A 207 9.47 -3.92 13.73
CA ASN A 207 10.44 -4.86 14.30
C ASN A 207 11.87 -4.52 13.85
N ALA A 208 12.07 -4.17 12.57
CA ALA A 208 13.36 -3.77 12.03
C ALA A 208 13.88 -2.49 12.70
N ALA A 209 13.01 -1.50 12.93
CA ALA A 209 13.36 -0.28 13.63
C ALA A 209 13.76 -0.55 15.08
N SER A 210 13.00 -1.36 15.83
CA SER A 210 13.36 -1.73 17.21
C SER A 210 14.72 -2.43 17.28
N ASN A 211 15.01 -3.33 16.34
CA ASN A 211 16.30 -3.99 16.24
C ASN A 211 17.44 -3.02 15.88
N ALA A 212 17.20 -2.10 14.96
CA ALA A 212 18.18 -1.11 14.54
C ALA A 212 18.50 -0.10 15.67
N VAL A 213 17.52 0.30 16.48
CA VAL A 213 17.77 1.12 17.69
C VAL A 213 18.73 0.42 18.65
N SER A 214 18.58 -0.91 18.81
CA SER A 214 19.38 -1.68 19.77
C SER A 214 20.77 -2.05 19.25
N THR A 215 20.93 -2.21 17.93
CA THR A 215 22.14 -2.80 17.32
C THR A 215 22.88 -1.87 16.37
N GLY A 216 22.26 -0.79 15.92
CA GLY A 216 22.75 0.05 14.82
C GLY A 216 22.71 -0.62 13.45
N SER A 217 22.16 -1.84 13.32
CA SER A 217 22.23 -2.62 12.07
C SER A 217 21.05 -2.37 11.13
N PHE A 218 21.35 -2.21 9.84
CA PHE A 218 20.37 -2.10 8.76
C PHE A 218 19.87 -3.46 8.24
N GLU A 219 20.49 -4.58 8.63
CA GLU A 219 20.16 -5.91 8.11
C GLU A 219 18.71 -6.34 8.39
N GLY A 220 18.12 -5.85 9.49
CA GLY A 220 16.71 -6.06 9.79
C GLY A 220 15.78 -5.48 8.73
N PHE A 221 16.11 -4.30 8.19
CA PHE A 221 15.35 -3.67 7.11
C PHE A 221 15.52 -4.40 5.78
N LYS A 222 16.74 -4.82 5.42
CA LYS A 222 16.97 -5.64 4.22
C LYS A 222 16.14 -6.93 4.25
N SER A 223 16.15 -7.63 5.38
CA SER A 223 15.37 -8.85 5.55
C SER A 223 13.86 -8.62 5.49
N ALA A 224 13.40 -7.42 5.86
CA ALA A 224 11.99 -7.05 5.87
C ALA A 224 11.42 -6.68 4.48
N VAL A 225 12.26 -6.52 3.45
CA VAL A 225 11.82 -6.28 2.06
C VAL A 225 10.91 -7.40 1.58
N LYS A 226 11.18 -8.65 1.97
CA LYS A 226 10.34 -9.83 1.66
C LYS A 226 8.92 -9.76 2.24
N GLU A 227 8.68 -8.88 3.21
CA GLU A 227 7.35 -8.61 3.78
C GLU A 227 6.71 -7.35 3.19
N GLY A 228 7.41 -6.63 2.29
CA GLY A 228 6.93 -5.43 1.61
C GLY A 228 7.50 -4.12 2.16
N VAL A 229 8.51 -4.16 3.05
CA VAL A 229 9.19 -2.94 3.50
C VAL A 229 9.98 -2.32 2.35
N SER A 230 9.87 -1.00 2.22
CA SER A 230 10.55 -0.20 1.19
C SER A 230 10.91 1.17 1.73
N ALA A 231 11.80 1.89 1.04
CA ALA A 231 12.11 3.29 1.31
C ALA A 231 10.85 4.17 1.34
N ASN A 232 9.91 3.92 0.42
CA ASN A 232 8.66 4.68 0.33
C ASN A 232 7.76 4.46 1.56
N LEU A 233 7.71 3.22 2.08
CA LEU A 233 6.98 2.91 3.31
C LEU A 233 7.62 3.60 4.51
N CYS A 234 8.95 3.53 4.64
CA CYS A 234 9.68 4.17 5.74
C CYS A 234 9.51 5.70 5.73
N ASP A 235 9.62 6.35 4.56
CA ASP A 235 9.35 7.78 4.42
C ASP A 235 7.91 8.14 4.76
N ALA A 236 6.95 7.30 4.37
CA ALA A 236 5.55 7.54 4.68
C ALA A 236 5.27 7.46 6.19
N ILE A 237 5.82 6.45 6.88
CA ILE A 237 5.75 6.33 8.34
C ILE A 237 6.37 7.57 9.00
N TYR A 238 7.59 7.94 8.60
CA TYR A 238 8.27 9.12 9.11
C TYR A 238 7.46 10.40 8.86
N GLY A 239 6.93 10.60 7.65
CA GLY A 239 6.18 11.79 7.27
C GLY A 239 4.77 11.89 7.88
N ILE A 240 4.19 10.78 8.35
CA ILE A 240 2.96 10.79 9.16
C ILE A 240 3.27 11.23 10.60
N ALA A 241 4.37 10.72 11.16
CA ALA A 241 4.67 10.85 12.58
C ALA A 241 5.59 12.03 12.93
N SER A 242 6.19 12.69 11.93
CA SER A 242 7.21 13.71 12.17
C SER A 242 6.91 15.01 11.43
N GLU A 243 7.10 16.13 12.11
CA GLU A 243 6.99 17.49 11.60
C GLU A 243 8.29 18.23 11.91
N GLY A 244 9.13 18.44 10.89
CA GLY A 244 10.47 19.01 11.09
C GLY A 244 11.37 18.11 11.94
N GLN A 245 11.71 18.57 13.14
CA GLN A 245 12.53 17.82 14.12
C GLN A 245 11.67 17.15 15.21
N THR A 246 10.38 17.48 15.29
CA THR A 246 9.48 16.92 16.29
C THR A 246 8.93 15.60 15.78
N SER A 247 9.03 14.56 16.60
CA SER A 247 8.52 13.22 16.30
C SER A 247 7.43 12.87 17.30
N ARG A 248 6.37 12.24 16.83
CA ARG A 248 5.19 11.83 17.61
C ARG A 248 5.04 10.32 17.55
N ASP A 249 4.32 9.77 18.52
CA ASP A 249 3.96 8.37 18.49
C ASP A 249 2.89 8.14 17.41
N LEU A 250 3.05 7.06 16.65
CA LEU A 250 2.09 6.65 15.61
C LEU A 250 1.55 5.27 15.93
N GLU A 251 0.23 5.17 16.06
CA GLU A 251 -0.47 3.92 16.20
C GLU A 251 -1.23 3.60 14.91
N VAL A 252 -0.95 2.43 14.33
CA VAL A 252 -1.61 1.92 13.13
C VAL A 252 -2.49 0.74 13.53
N ASN A 253 -3.80 0.90 13.35
CA ASN A 253 -4.79 -0.13 13.63
C ASN A 253 -5.40 -0.65 12.32
N PHE A 254 -5.57 -1.97 12.24
CA PHE A 254 -6.16 -2.66 11.11
C PHE A 254 -7.41 -3.40 11.54
N SER A 255 -8.48 -3.24 10.78
CA SER A 255 -9.73 -3.99 10.96
C SER A 255 -10.13 -4.61 9.62
N TRP A 256 -10.47 -5.89 9.64
CA TRP A 256 -10.79 -6.64 8.43
C TRP A 256 -12.27 -6.58 8.09
N SER A 257 -12.57 -6.59 6.80
CA SER A 257 -13.93 -6.75 6.29
C SER A 257 -14.57 -8.01 6.88
N VAL A 258 -15.73 -7.88 7.52
CA VAL A 258 -16.46 -9.05 8.06
C VAL A 258 -16.99 -9.96 6.95
N SER A 259 -17.12 -9.45 5.72
CA SER A 259 -17.49 -10.25 4.54
C SER A 259 -16.39 -11.20 4.07
N ARG A 260 -15.15 -10.99 4.53
CA ARG A 260 -13.96 -11.81 4.25
C ARG A 260 -13.08 -11.83 5.51
N PRO A 261 -13.43 -12.60 6.55
CA PRO A 261 -12.63 -12.64 7.77
C PRO A 261 -11.23 -13.19 7.46
N VAL A 262 -10.22 -12.63 8.13
CA VAL A 262 -8.85 -13.12 8.07
C VAL A 262 -8.62 -14.03 9.27
N ASN A 263 -8.38 -15.31 9.02
CA ASN A 263 -8.11 -16.32 10.05
C ASN A 263 -6.61 -16.60 10.18
N ASP A 264 -5.81 -15.55 10.28
CA ASP A 264 -4.37 -15.65 10.46
C ASP A 264 -3.97 -14.95 11.76
N ALA A 265 -3.67 -15.75 12.79
CA ALA A 265 -3.29 -15.25 14.12
C ALA A 265 -1.94 -14.50 14.12
N THR A 266 -1.13 -14.63 13.06
CA THR A 266 0.16 -13.93 12.96
C THR A 266 0.00 -12.45 12.59
N ILE A 267 -1.17 -12.08 12.07
CA ILE A 267 -1.47 -10.72 11.62
C ILE A 267 -1.86 -9.86 12.82
N LYS A 268 -0.97 -8.94 13.20
CA LYS A 268 -1.23 -7.97 14.26
C LYS A 268 -2.30 -6.96 13.82
N SER A 269 -3.32 -6.77 14.64
CA SER A 269 -4.35 -5.74 14.43
C SER A 269 -3.91 -4.33 14.82
N LYS A 270 -2.82 -4.21 15.59
CA LYS A 270 -2.32 -2.94 16.11
C LYS A 270 -0.79 -2.93 16.14
N ILE A 271 -0.19 -1.88 15.60
CA ILE A 271 1.24 -1.62 15.61
C ILE A 271 1.47 -0.20 16.13
N THR A 272 2.37 -0.04 17.11
CA THR A 272 2.73 1.26 17.68
C THR A 272 4.19 1.55 17.37
N PHE A 273 4.43 2.69 16.74
CA PHE A 273 5.73 3.27 16.53
C PHE A 273 5.96 4.38 17.55
N LEU A 274 7.09 4.30 18.25
CA LEU A 274 7.48 5.31 19.23
C LEU A 274 8.21 6.46 18.53
N SER A 275 7.98 7.68 19.01
CA SER A 275 8.63 8.92 18.55
C SER A 275 10.15 8.77 18.40
N ASP A 276 10.83 8.16 19.39
CA ASP A 276 12.29 7.95 19.37
C ASP A 276 12.79 7.05 18.22
N SER A 277 11.91 6.24 17.63
CA SER A 277 12.25 5.38 16.48
C SER A 277 12.14 6.09 15.12
N MET A 278 11.54 7.29 15.06
CA MET A 278 11.30 8.02 13.80
C MET A 278 12.57 8.35 13.01
N PRO A 279 13.68 8.81 13.63
CA PRO A 279 14.92 9.04 12.90
C PRO A 279 15.45 7.80 12.18
N VAL A 280 15.19 6.60 12.72
CA VAL A 280 15.61 5.33 12.11
C VAL A 280 14.89 5.09 10.79
N PHE A 281 13.60 5.41 10.69
CA PHE A 281 12.86 5.26 9.43
C PHE A 281 13.37 6.21 8.34
N LYS A 282 13.69 7.46 8.70
CA LYS A 282 14.30 8.43 7.79
C LYS A 282 15.65 7.93 7.27
N GLU A 283 16.49 7.42 8.16
CA GLU A 283 17.80 6.89 7.77
C GLU A 283 17.69 5.59 6.97
N ALA A 284 16.79 4.69 7.34
CA ALA A 284 16.52 3.47 6.59
C ALA A 284 16.07 3.77 5.15
N ALA A 285 15.20 4.76 4.96
CA ALA A 285 14.75 5.18 3.63
C ALA A 285 15.90 5.77 2.79
N ARG A 286 16.83 6.49 3.42
CA ARG A 286 18.05 6.99 2.76
C ARG A 286 18.96 5.82 2.34
N LEU A 287 19.19 4.86 3.24
CA LEU A 287 20.04 3.69 2.99
C LEU A 287 19.48 2.78 1.88
N PHE A 288 18.18 2.48 1.90
CA PHE A 288 17.54 1.75 0.80
C PHE A 288 17.82 2.41 -0.56
N ARG A 289 17.67 3.73 -0.65
CA ARG A 289 17.95 4.47 -1.90
C ARG A 289 19.41 4.44 -2.29
N ALA A 290 20.32 4.59 -1.32
CA ALA A 290 21.74 4.54 -1.58
C ALA A 290 22.15 3.17 -2.15
N ILE A 291 21.62 2.08 -1.57
CA ILE A 291 21.91 0.71 -2.01
C ILE A 291 21.27 0.41 -3.37
N THR A 292 20.03 0.84 -3.62
CA THR A 292 19.36 0.57 -4.91
C THR A 292 19.88 1.43 -6.06
N THR A 293 20.40 2.62 -5.76
CA THR A 293 20.96 3.52 -6.79
C THR A 293 22.28 3.01 -7.34
N THR A 294 22.98 2.17 -6.57
CA THR A 294 24.32 1.69 -6.89
C THR A 294 24.29 0.18 -7.11
N ARG A 295 24.47 -0.26 -8.35
CA ARG A 295 24.59 -1.69 -8.69
C ARG A 295 26.02 -2.00 -9.05
N ASP A 296 26.70 -2.74 -8.19
CA ASP A 296 28.03 -3.25 -8.49
C ASP A 296 27.95 -4.40 -9.51
N ASP A 297 28.99 -4.55 -10.32
CA ASP A 297 29.09 -5.54 -11.40
C ASP A 297 27.86 -5.62 -12.35
N PHE A 298 27.21 -4.48 -12.62
CA PHE A 298 26.08 -4.41 -13.56
C PHE A 298 26.57 -4.67 -14.99
N GLU A 299 26.00 -5.69 -15.64
CA GLU A 299 26.24 -6.00 -17.05
C GLU A 299 25.39 -5.10 -17.95
N LEU A 300 26.03 -4.09 -18.52
CA LEU A 300 25.46 -3.22 -19.54
C LEU A 300 25.66 -3.85 -20.90
N ARG A 301 24.55 -4.11 -21.60
CA ARG A 301 24.54 -4.58 -22.99
C ARG A 301 23.65 -3.69 -23.83
N GLY A 302 24.17 -3.15 -24.93
CA GLY A 302 23.40 -2.23 -25.76
C GLY A 302 24.15 -1.65 -26.95
N GLN A 303 23.45 -0.84 -27.73
CA GLN A 303 24.02 -0.13 -28.88
C GLN A 303 24.57 1.22 -28.45
N VAL A 304 25.71 1.60 -29.02
CA VAL A 304 26.26 2.94 -28.88
C VAL A 304 25.40 3.91 -29.68
N VAL A 305 24.96 5.02 -29.06
CA VAL A 305 24.13 6.04 -29.73
C VAL A 305 24.75 7.44 -29.72
N LYS A 306 25.81 7.64 -28.94
CA LYS A 306 26.52 8.92 -28.84
C LYS A 306 27.97 8.70 -28.43
N LEU A 307 28.86 9.43 -29.09
CA LEU A 307 30.31 9.44 -28.84
C LEU A 307 30.76 10.89 -28.71
N GLU A 308 31.39 11.24 -27.60
CA GLU A 308 31.88 12.59 -27.33
C GLU A 308 33.29 12.53 -26.74
N ARG A 309 34.27 13.08 -27.45
CA ARG A 309 35.63 13.22 -26.95
C ARG A 309 36.21 14.56 -27.40
N ALA A 310 36.63 15.37 -26.43
CA ALA A 310 37.34 16.61 -26.72
C ALA A 310 38.74 16.32 -27.26
N GLU A 311 39.26 17.21 -28.10
CA GLU A 311 40.60 17.09 -28.67
C GLU A 311 41.67 17.02 -27.56
N GLY A 312 42.52 16.00 -27.61
CA GLY A 312 43.55 15.76 -26.59
C GLY A 312 43.05 15.18 -25.26
N ALA A 313 41.75 14.91 -25.10
CA ALA A 313 41.24 14.32 -23.86
C ALA A 313 41.66 12.84 -23.72
N PRO A 314 42.10 12.40 -22.52
CA PRO A 314 42.53 11.02 -22.28
C PRO A 314 41.37 10.02 -22.24
N LYS A 315 40.14 10.49 -22.00
CA LYS A 315 38.91 9.70 -21.96
C LYS A 315 37.85 10.29 -22.88
N GLY A 316 36.95 9.44 -23.36
CA GLY A 316 35.77 9.85 -24.13
C GLY A 316 34.48 9.36 -23.50
N LYS A 317 33.44 10.20 -23.53
CA LYS A 317 32.09 9.85 -23.10
C LYS A 317 31.38 9.07 -24.20
N VAL A 318 30.83 7.92 -23.83
CA VAL A 318 30.03 7.08 -24.71
C VAL A 318 28.64 6.93 -24.09
N THR A 319 27.59 7.10 -24.88
CA THR A 319 26.21 6.80 -24.45
C THR A 319 25.76 5.51 -25.12
N ILE A 320 25.33 4.56 -24.30
CA ILE A 320 24.81 3.27 -24.74
C ILE A 320 23.32 3.22 -24.40
N VAL A 321 22.49 2.78 -25.34
CA VAL A 321 21.10 2.39 -25.05
C VAL A 321 21.08 0.93 -24.66
N GLY A 322 20.98 0.68 -23.36
CA GLY A 322 20.90 -0.66 -22.78
C GLY A 322 19.63 -0.85 -21.95
N ASN A 323 19.34 -2.10 -21.59
CA ASN A 323 18.22 -2.41 -20.71
C ASN A 323 18.61 -2.22 -19.25
N VAL A 324 17.99 -1.27 -18.57
CA VAL A 324 18.08 -1.09 -17.11
C VAL A 324 16.67 -1.24 -16.55
N ASP A 325 16.48 -2.18 -15.62
CA ASP A 325 15.16 -2.51 -15.08
C ASP A 325 14.13 -2.87 -16.18
N GLU A 326 14.55 -3.70 -17.15
CA GLU A 326 13.73 -4.15 -18.30
C GLU A 326 13.22 -3.01 -19.21
N GLN A 327 13.81 -1.82 -19.11
CA GLN A 327 13.45 -0.67 -19.93
C GLN A 327 14.69 -0.15 -20.66
N PRO A 328 14.55 0.27 -21.93
CA PRO A 328 15.64 0.90 -22.66
C PRO A 328 15.99 2.25 -22.01
N ARG A 329 17.25 2.41 -21.58
CA ARG A 329 17.78 3.60 -20.93
C ARG A 329 19.13 4.00 -21.52
N ASN A 330 19.37 5.30 -21.53
CA ASN A 330 20.68 5.85 -21.85
C ASN A 330 21.59 5.68 -20.63
N VAL A 331 22.71 4.98 -20.84
CA VAL A 331 23.77 4.80 -19.86
C VAL A 331 25.03 5.47 -20.40
N ILE A 332 25.57 6.41 -19.63
CA ILE A 332 26.78 7.17 -19.98
C ILE A 332 27.97 6.47 -19.33
N ILE A 333 29.02 6.27 -20.12
CA ILE A 333 30.25 5.64 -19.66
C ILE A 333 31.45 6.49 -20.09
N ASP A 334 32.43 6.64 -19.20
CA ASP A 334 33.72 7.26 -19.52
C ASP A 334 34.74 6.17 -19.86
N LEU A 335 35.14 6.10 -21.13
CA LEU A 335 36.08 5.09 -21.63
C LEU A 335 37.48 5.67 -21.86
N GLU A 336 38.49 4.86 -21.58
CA GLU A 336 39.88 5.14 -21.96
C GLU A 336 40.10 4.88 -23.46
N ASP A 337 41.23 5.35 -23.98
CA ASP A 337 41.53 5.41 -25.42
C ASP A 337 41.23 4.12 -26.19
N ASN A 338 41.69 2.96 -25.69
CA ASN A 338 41.53 1.67 -26.37
C ASN A 338 40.05 1.23 -26.40
N ASP A 339 39.35 1.31 -25.28
CA ASP A 339 37.95 0.90 -25.21
C ASP A 339 37.02 1.90 -25.92
N TYR A 340 37.37 3.18 -25.90
CA TYR A 340 36.69 4.20 -26.70
C TYR A 340 36.79 3.89 -28.19
N HIS A 341 37.96 3.49 -28.69
CA HIS A 341 38.13 3.12 -30.09
C HIS A 341 37.26 1.91 -30.48
N LYS A 342 37.13 0.90 -29.60
CA LYS A 342 36.20 -0.22 -29.81
C LYS A 342 34.75 0.25 -29.89
N ALA A 343 34.33 1.17 -29.03
CA ALA A 343 32.99 1.74 -29.06
C ALA A 343 32.71 2.53 -30.34
N VAL A 344 33.71 3.23 -30.89
CA VAL A 344 33.62 3.89 -32.21
C VAL A 344 33.40 2.87 -33.32
N GLN A 345 34.21 1.81 -33.36
CA GLN A 345 34.07 0.76 -34.37
C GLN A 345 32.70 0.06 -34.29
N ALA A 346 32.26 -0.28 -33.07
CA ALA A 346 30.95 -0.89 -32.86
C ALA A 346 29.80 0.03 -33.26
N HIS A 347 29.91 1.35 -33.02
CA HIS A 347 28.94 2.33 -33.49
C HIS A 347 28.85 2.37 -35.02
N ASP A 348 29.99 2.42 -35.71
CA ASP A 348 30.04 2.45 -37.17
C ASP A 348 29.47 1.17 -37.81
N ASN A 349 29.69 0.03 -37.16
CA ASN A 349 29.20 -1.28 -37.59
C ASN A 349 27.78 -1.62 -37.09
N GLN A 350 27.16 -0.76 -36.28
CA GLN A 350 25.88 -1.01 -35.59
C GLN A 350 25.86 -2.27 -34.71
N GLU A 351 27.01 -2.60 -34.13
CA GLU A 351 27.20 -3.76 -33.26
C GLU A 351 26.79 -3.44 -31.80
N ILE A 352 26.43 -4.49 -31.07
CA ILE A 352 26.13 -4.39 -29.64
C ILE A 352 27.45 -4.49 -28.88
N ILE A 353 27.61 -3.65 -27.85
CA ILE A 353 28.70 -3.80 -26.89
C ILE A 353 28.18 -4.23 -25.53
N SER A 354 29.01 -4.99 -24.83
CA SER A 354 28.79 -5.44 -23.46
C SER A 354 29.94 -5.00 -22.56
N CYS A 355 29.63 -4.51 -21.36
CA CYS A 355 30.62 -4.20 -20.33
C CYS A 355 30.01 -4.33 -18.94
N THR A 356 30.87 -4.51 -17.94
CA THR A 356 30.46 -4.64 -16.53
C THR A 356 30.99 -3.47 -15.73
N GLY A 357 30.21 -2.91 -14.80
CA GLY A 357 30.70 -1.83 -13.95
C GLY A 357 29.71 -1.41 -12.87
N LEU A 358 30.04 -0.33 -12.18
CA LEU A 358 29.21 0.23 -11.13
C LEU A 358 28.15 1.15 -11.74
N LEU A 359 26.91 0.69 -11.84
CA LEU A 359 25.81 1.49 -12.37
C LEU A 359 25.25 2.40 -11.27
N THR A 360 25.32 3.70 -11.49
CA THR A 360 24.71 4.74 -10.65
C THR A 360 23.63 5.48 -11.43
N ARG A 361 22.68 6.10 -10.72
CA ARG A 361 21.68 6.97 -11.34
C ARG A 361 22.00 8.43 -11.02
N GLU A 362 22.29 9.21 -12.06
CA GLU A 362 22.52 10.65 -11.97
C GLU A 362 21.37 11.41 -12.65
N GLY A 363 20.41 11.88 -11.84
CA GLY A 363 19.24 12.61 -12.32
C GLY A 363 18.33 11.77 -13.24
N ARG A 364 18.35 12.06 -14.55
CA ARG A 364 17.54 11.37 -15.59
C ARG A 364 18.34 10.33 -16.38
N SER A 365 19.66 10.31 -16.26
CA SER A 365 20.57 9.36 -16.92
C SER A 365 21.11 8.35 -15.91
N TYR A 366 21.64 7.25 -16.43
CA TYR A 366 22.47 6.34 -15.66
C TYR A 366 23.93 6.55 -16.06
N GLU A 367 24.85 6.41 -15.11
CA GLU A 367 26.27 6.39 -15.38
C GLU A 367 26.83 5.02 -14.99
N LEU A 368 27.71 4.44 -15.81
CA LEU A 368 28.46 3.23 -15.45
C LEU A 368 29.89 3.65 -15.13
N HIS A 369 30.25 3.60 -13.86
CA HIS A 369 31.61 3.85 -13.42
C HIS A 369 32.45 2.58 -13.42
N GLU A 370 33.77 2.75 -13.49
CA GLU A 370 34.75 1.66 -13.49
C GLU A 370 34.40 0.56 -14.51
N PRO A 371 34.19 0.92 -15.80
CA PRO A 371 33.84 -0.06 -16.81
C PRO A 371 34.98 -1.07 -16.98
N ARG A 372 34.61 -2.34 -16.95
CA ARG A 372 35.49 -3.50 -17.07
C ARG A 372 34.92 -4.43 -18.13
N ASN A 373 35.78 -5.27 -18.72
CA ASN A 373 35.39 -6.30 -19.68
C ASN A 373 34.63 -5.79 -20.92
N LEU A 374 34.97 -4.62 -21.46
CA LEU A 374 34.30 -4.13 -22.66
C LEU A 374 34.58 -5.04 -23.87
N ARG A 375 33.50 -5.55 -24.47
CA ARG A 375 33.51 -6.47 -25.62
C ARG A 375 32.47 -6.03 -26.64
N VAL A 376 32.74 -6.35 -27.89
CA VAL A 376 31.77 -6.26 -28.98
C VAL A 376 31.13 -7.64 -29.10
N ASP A 377 29.80 -7.71 -28.99
CA ASP A 377 29.07 -8.96 -29.13
C ASP A 377 28.92 -9.28 -30.62
N GLU A 378 29.35 -10.47 -31.03
CA GLU A 378 29.14 -10.95 -32.40
C GLU A 378 27.63 -11.19 -32.62
N ASN A 379 27.07 -10.58 -33.67
CA ASN A 379 25.66 -10.75 -34.03
C ASN A 379 25.34 -12.24 -34.22
N THR A 380 24.44 -12.79 -33.39
CA THR A 380 23.81 -14.11 -33.60
C THR A 380 22.40 -13.95 -34.15
#